data_AF-A0A821IDV6-F1
#
_entry.id   AF-A0A821IDV6-F1
#
_cell.length_a   1.000
_cell.length_b   1.000
_cell.length_c   1.000
_cell.angle_alpha   90.00
_cell.angle_beta   90.00
_cell.angle_gamma   90.00
#
_symmetry.space_group_name_H-M   'P 1'
#
loop_
_entity.id
_entity.type
_entity.pdbx_description
1 polymer ?
#
loop_
_entity_poly.entity_id
_entity_poly.type
_entity_poly.pdbx_seq_one_letter_code
_entity_poly.pdbx_strand_id
1 'polypeptide(L)'
;QMEVDKINVDISQEKKSKPKKLVGYTLFLLFGIGTWLNLNGIWIELPLLIPRLPEGWSLSPQLGMASNIANIGPLIIALIRHFIGKSSSYEVPSICIIFAVGISVPLILSFTWFRQIYLFGKFRSIYLLILGFFLALVNCTSSVTYLPFVNHFDHKWLNIYFAGESLSSLIPAILGLIQVIFRFIYFK
;
A
#
# COMPACT_ATOMS: atom_id res chain seq x y z
N GLN A 1 30.52 -40.58 -16.15
CA GLN A 1 30.91 -39.92 -14.88
C GLN A 1 30.87 -38.40 -14.96
N MET A 2 31.75 -37.74 -15.74
CA MET A 2 31.85 -36.26 -15.80
C MET A 2 30.55 -35.50 -16.12
N GLU A 3 29.68 -36.07 -16.94
CA GLU A 3 28.40 -35.45 -17.34
C GLU A 3 27.32 -35.59 -16.24
N VAL A 4 27.31 -36.72 -15.54
CA VAL A 4 26.43 -36.96 -14.38
C VAL A 4 26.84 -36.08 -13.20
N ASP A 5 28.14 -35.84 -13.02
CA ASP A 5 28.65 -34.94 -11.99
C ASP A 5 28.31 -33.47 -12.29
N LYS A 6 28.35 -33.05 -13.56
CA LYS A 6 27.85 -31.72 -13.98
C LYS A 6 26.36 -31.54 -13.71
N ILE A 7 25.54 -32.52 -14.07
CA ILE A 7 24.08 -32.50 -13.83
C ILE A 7 23.78 -32.45 -12.33
N ASN A 8 24.50 -33.22 -11.51
CA ASN A 8 24.32 -33.21 -10.06
C ASN A 8 24.78 -31.89 -9.41
N VAL A 9 25.80 -31.24 -9.95
CA VAL A 9 26.25 -29.91 -9.54
C VAL A 9 25.19 -28.85 -9.93
N ASP A 10 24.64 -28.90 -11.13
CA ASP A 10 23.58 -27.98 -11.56
C ASP A 10 22.28 -28.16 -10.75
N ILE A 11 21.87 -29.39 -10.46
CA ILE A 11 20.70 -29.67 -9.60
C ILE A 11 20.94 -29.17 -8.17
N SER A 12 22.17 -29.29 -7.66
CA SER A 12 22.55 -28.81 -6.32
C SER A 12 22.62 -27.28 -6.25
N GLN A 13 23.11 -26.64 -7.31
CA GLN A 13 23.11 -25.19 -7.49
C GLN A 13 21.67 -24.65 -7.62
N GLU A 14 20.82 -25.34 -8.38
CA GLU A 14 19.42 -24.99 -8.58
C GLU A 14 18.64 -25.11 -7.26
N LYS A 15 18.81 -26.21 -6.51
CA LYS A 15 18.23 -26.39 -5.17
C LYS A 15 18.71 -25.34 -4.16
N LYS A 16 19.98 -24.93 -4.18
CA LYS A 16 20.49 -23.82 -3.34
C LYS A 16 19.98 -22.44 -3.80
N SER A 17 19.64 -22.28 -5.08
CA SER A 17 19.08 -21.02 -5.63
C SER A 17 17.58 -20.85 -5.37
N LYS A 18 16.82 -21.96 -5.26
CA LYS A 18 15.37 -21.98 -5.01
C LYS A 18 14.94 -21.21 -3.75
N PRO A 19 15.56 -21.37 -2.56
CA PRO A 19 15.17 -20.60 -1.38
C PRO A 19 15.45 -19.10 -1.54
N LYS A 20 16.54 -18.72 -2.22
CA LYS A 20 16.87 -17.29 -2.48
C LYS A 20 15.88 -16.64 -3.44
N LYS A 21 15.43 -17.38 -4.46
CA LYS A 21 14.40 -16.93 -5.41
C LYS A 21 13.03 -16.81 -4.73
N LEU A 22 12.66 -17.77 -3.89
CA LEU A 22 11.39 -17.74 -3.15
C LEU A 22 11.32 -16.53 -2.20
N VAL A 23 12.39 -16.26 -1.44
CA VAL A 23 12.46 -15.08 -0.56
C VAL A 23 12.29 -13.80 -1.37
N GLY A 24 12.98 -13.69 -2.51
CA GLY A 24 12.78 -12.55 -3.41
C GLY A 24 11.32 -12.42 -3.82
N TYR A 25 10.68 -13.50 -4.31
CA TYR A 25 9.30 -13.45 -4.80
C TYR A 25 8.34 -12.99 -3.70
N THR A 26 8.50 -13.51 -2.48
CA THR A 26 7.72 -13.07 -1.33
C THR A 26 7.95 -11.59 -1.02
N LEU A 27 9.19 -11.10 -1.07
CA LEU A 27 9.49 -9.69 -0.81
C LEU A 27 8.85 -8.76 -1.83
N PHE A 28 8.95 -9.06 -3.13
CA PHE A 28 8.31 -8.25 -4.18
C PHE A 28 6.78 -8.31 -4.11
N LEU A 29 6.23 -9.46 -3.72
CA LEU A 29 4.79 -9.60 -3.50
C LEU A 29 4.32 -8.74 -2.32
N LEU A 30 5.01 -8.81 -1.17
CA LEU A 30 4.71 -7.97 0.00
C LEU A 30 4.92 -6.48 -0.29
N PHE A 31 5.95 -6.16 -1.06
CA PHE A 31 6.23 -4.80 -1.53
C PHE A 31 5.08 -4.25 -2.37
N GLY A 32 4.54 -5.05 -3.29
CA GLY A 32 3.34 -4.71 -4.07
C GLY A 32 2.08 -4.60 -3.20
N ILE A 33 1.87 -5.52 -2.25
CA ILE A 33 0.71 -5.48 -1.34
C ILE A 33 0.68 -4.18 -0.53
N GLY A 34 1.84 -3.74 -0.02
CA GLY A 34 1.94 -2.56 0.84
C GLY A 34 1.56 -1.23 0.17
N THR A 35 1.50 -1.17 -1.16
CA THR A 35 1.22 0.05 -1.92
C THR A 35 -0.18 0.61 -1.69
N TRP A 36 -1.18 -0.26 -1.54
CA TRP A 36 -2.60 0.12 -1.47
C TRP A 36 -3.34 -0.47 -0.27
N LEU A 37 -2.73 -1.43 0.45
CA LEU A 37 -3.35 -2.15 1.56
C LEU A 37 -4.03 -1.21 2.57
N ASN A 38 -3.34 -0.12 2.94
CA ASN A 38 -3.83 0.78 3.98
C ASN A 38 -5.10 1.54 3.55
N LEU A 39 -5.13 2.08 2.33
CA LEU A 39 -6.29 2.87 1.86
C LEU A 39 -7.47 1.95 1.53
N ASN A 40 -7.20 0.77 0.96
CA ASN A 40 -8.23 -0.25 0.78
C ASN A 40 -8.83 -0.68 2.12
N GLY A 41 -8.02 -0.81 3.18
CA GLY A 41 -8.49 -1.05 4.54
C GLY A 41 -9.48 0.01 5.03
N ILE A 42 -9.17 1.30 4.83
CA ILE A 42 -10.10 2.39 5.19
C ILE A 42 -11.42 2.27 4.42
N TRP A 43 -11.38 1.97 3.12
CA TRP A 43 -12.59 1.83 2.31
C TRP A 43 -13.49 0.68 2.76
N ILE A 44 -12.90 -0.45 3.15
CA ILE A 44 -13.66 -1.59 3.69
C ILE A 44 -14.26 -1.29 5.06
N GLU A 45 -13.56 -0.53 5.91
CA GLU A 45 -14.04 -0.13 7.23
C GLU A 45 -15.01 1.07 7.18
N LEU A 46 -15.09 1.79 6.06
CA LEU A 46 -15.89 3.00 5.91
C LEU A 46 -17.38 2.82 6.32
N PRO A 47 -18.08 1.73 5.94
CA PRO A 47 -19.46 1.49 6.38
C PRO A 47 -19.62 1.38 7.90
N LEU A 48 -18.56 0.99 8.63
CA LEU A 48 -18.54 0.91 10.09
C LEU A 48 -18.20 2.25 10.74
N LEU A 49 -17.47 3.12 10.04
CA LEU A 49 -17.10 4.47 10.47
C LEU A 49 -18.25 5.48 10.29
N ILE A 50 -18.99 5.39 9.17
CA ILE A 50 -20.12 6.28 8.84
C ILE A 50 -21.13 6.46 9.99
N PRO A 51 -21.63 5.40 10.67
CA PRO A 51 -22.59 5.58 11.75
C PRO A 51 -22.00 6.14 13.05
N ARG A 52 -20.66 6.16 13.19
CA ARG A 52 -19.96 6.62 14.40
C ARG A 52 -19.46 8.06 14.29
N LEU A 53 -19.35 8.59 13.08
CA LEU A 53 -18.78 9.90 12.80
C LEU A 53 -19.87 10.90 12.41
N PRO A 54 -19.73 12.18 12.80
CA PRO A 54 -20.75 13.20 12.60
C PRO A 54 -21.02 13.54 11.13
N GLU A 55 -20.08 13.22 10.23
CA GLU A 55 -20.21 13.44 8.78
C GLU A 55 -21.17 12.49 8.07
N GLY A 56 -21.43 11.32 8.66
CA GLY A 56 -22.17 10.25 8.00
C GLY A 56 -21.65 9.96 6.59
N TRP A 57 -22.55 9.89 5.62
CA TRP A 57 -22.22 9.58 4.22
C TRP A 57 -21.40 10.65 3.51
N SER A 58 -21.29 11.87 4.05
CA SER A 58 -20.43 12.91 3.46
C SER A 58 -18.93 12.60 3.61
N LEU A 59 -18.57 11.65 4.47
CA LEU A 59 -17.19 11.20 4.68
C LEU A 59 -16.60 10.51 3.43
N SER A 60 -17.40 9.69 2.75
CA SER A 60 -16.99 8.98 1.53
C SER A 60 -16.51 9.92 0.41
N PRO A 61 -17.31 10.90 -0.05
CA PRO A 61 -16.87 11.84 -1.08
C PRO A 61 -15.73 12.75 -0.59
N GLN A 62 -15.62 13.05 0.70
CA GLN A 62 -14.49 13.81 1.24
C GLN A 62 -13.17 13.03 1.13
N LEU A 63 -13.17 11.75 1.50
CA LEU A 63 -12.01 10.86 1.33
C LEU A 63 -11.69 10.60 -0.15
N GLY A 64 -12.72 10.45 -0.99
CA GLY A 64 -12.57 10.38 -2.44
C GLY A 64 -11.89 11.63 -2.99
N MET A 65 -12.33 12.82 -2.59
CA MET A 65 -11.71 14.08 -3.01
C MET A 65 -10.27 14.21 -2.50
N ALA A 66 -10.01 13.86 -1.24
CA ALA A 66 -8.65 13.80 -0.70
C ALA A 66 -7.75 12.86 -1.52
N SER A 67 -8.26 11.69 -1.90
CA SER A 67 -7.53 10.71 -2.72
C SER A 67 -7.24 11.23 -4.13
N ASN A 68 -8.17 11.99 -4.73
CA ASN A 68 -7.96 12.60 -6.03
C ASN A 68 -6.90 13.72 -5.98
N ILE A 69 -6.91 14.55 -4.93
CA ILE A 69 -5.89 15.59 -4.73
C ILE A 69 -4.51 14.96 -4.49
N ALA A 70 -4.46 13.81 -3.81
CA ALA A 70 -3.23 13.06 -3.58
C ALA A 70 -2.50 12.60 -4.85
N ASN A 71 -3.14 12.61 -6.03
CA ASN A 71 -2.46 12.40 -7.31
C ASN A 71 -1.39 13.47 -7.62
N ILE A 72 -1.34 14.55 -6.84
CA ILE A 72 -0.20 15.49 -6.85
C ILE A 72 1.13 14.81 -6.49
N GLY A 73 1.12 13.71 -5.72
CA GLY A 73 2.32 12.95 -5.35
C GLY A 73 3.11 12.44 -6.57
N PRO A 74 2.48 11.64 -7.45
CA PRO A 74 3.03 11.27 -8.75
C PRO A 74 3.56 12.45 -9.57
N LEU A 75 2.83 13.57 -9.60
CA LEU A 75 3.24 14.77 -10.33
C LEU A 75 4.55 15.35 -9.75
N ILE A 76 4.67 15.42 -8.43
CA ILE A 76 5.89 15.88 -7.75
C ILE A 76 7.07 14.97 -8.10
N ILE A 77 6.89 13.64 -8.05
CA ILE A 77 7.95 12.70 -8.44
C ILE A 77 8.33 12.85 -9.92
N ALA A 78 7.35 13.04 -10.81
CA ALA A 78 7.61 13.26 -12.23
C ALA A 78 8.42 14.55 -12.47
N LEU A 79 8.11 15.63 -11.74
CA LEU A 79 8.86 16.89 -11.80
C LEU A 79 10.29 16.72 -11.26
N ILE A 80 10.45 16.07 -10.11
CA ILE A 80 11.77 15.76 -9.53
C ILE A 80 12.63 14.99 -10.53
N ARG A 81 12.04 13.97 -11.18
CA ARG A 81 12.70 13.18 -12.24
C ARG A 81 13.11 14.03 -13.44
N HIS A 82 12.25 14.97 -13.83
CA HIS A 82 12.53 15.87 -14.95
C HIS A 82 13.70 16.81 -14.65
N PHE A 83 13.75 17.41 -13.46
CA PHE A 83 14.79 18.39 -13.10
C PHE A 83 16.12 17.78 -12.67
N ILE A 84 16.12 16.66 -11.95
CA ILE A 84 17.34 16.03 -11.41
C ILE A 84 17.98 15.08 -12.43
N GLY A 85 17.27 14.75 -13.51
CA GLY A 85 17.71 13.78 -14.51
C GLY A 85 17.67 12.34 -13.98
N LYS A 86 18.02 11.39 -14.85
CA LYS A 86 17.94 9.94 -14.61
C LYS A 86 19.04 9.41 -13.64
N SER A 87 19.47 10.22 -12.68
CA SER A 87 20.42 9.78 -11.65
C SER A 87 19.71 8.85 -10.67
N SER A 88 20.14 7.58 -10.62
CA SER A 88 19.50 6.50 -9.86
C SER A 88 19.44 6.71 -8.34
N SER A 89 20.07 7.76 -7.80
CA SER A 89 20.28 7.92 -6.36
C SER A 89 19.05 8.34 -5.55
N TYR A 90 17.96 8.82 -6.18
CA TYR A 90 16.77 9.28 -5.42
C TYR A 90 15.75 8.16 -5.15
N GLU A 91 15.81 7.03 -5.85
CA GLU A 91 14.78 5.99 -5.74
C GLU A 91 14.75 5.33 -4.36
N VAL A 92 15.90 4.90 -3.86
CA VAL A 92 16.01 4.24 -2.55
C VAL A 92 15.59 5.17 -1.40
N PRO A 93 16.07 6.43 -1.31
CA PRO A 93 15.57 7.38 -0.31
C PRO A 93 14.06 7.61 -0.38
N SER A 94 13.49 7.76 -1.58
CA SER A 94 12.04 7.94 -1.74
C SER A 94 11.26 6.74 -1.23
N ILE A 95 11.70 5.51 -1.55
CA ILE A 95 11.06 4.28 -1.05
C ILE A 95 11.08 4.22 0.47
N CYS A 96 12.22 4.53 1.10
CA CYS A 96 12.36 4.56 2.57
C CYS A 96 11.42 5.59 3.21
N ILE A 97 11.30 6.79 2.64
CA ILE A 97 10.39 7.83 3.13
C ILE A 97 8.94 7.36 3.01
N ILE A 98 8.56 6.81 1.85
CA ILE A 98 7.21 6.28 1.59
C ILE A 98 6.86 5.20 2.62
N PHE A 99 7.79 4.29 2.95
CA PHE A 99 7.59 3.29 3.99
C PHE A 99 7.43 3.89 5.38
N ALA A 100 8.30 4.82 5.76
CA ALA A 100 8.24 5.46 7.08
C ALA A 100 6.90 6.18 7.29
N VAL A 101 6.42 6.90 6.27
CA VAL A 101 5.11 7.56 6.30
C VAL A 101 3.99 6.52 6.24
N GLY A 102 4.11 5.50 5.39
CA GLY A 102 3.13 4.43 5.21
C GLY A 102 2.92 3.55 6.45
N ILE A 103 3.87 3.54 7.40
CA ILE A 103 3.72 2.87 8.70
C ILE A 103 3.22 3.86 9.76
N SER A 104 3.80 5.06 9.82
CA SER A 104 3.47 6.04 10.87
C SER A 104 2.04 6.57 10.75
N VAL A 105 1.57 6.90 9.54
CA VAL A 105 0.23 7.47 9.31
C VAL A 105 -0.89 6.52 9.76
N PRO A 106 -0.96 5.25 9.33
CA PRO A 106 -2.03 4.35 9.79
C PRO A 106 -1.93 4.03 11.29
N LEU A 107 -0.72 3.98 11.87
CA LEU A 107 -0.55 3.83 13.32
C LEU A 107 -1.18 5.02 14.07
N ILE A 108 -0.86 6.25 13.66
CA ILE A 108 -1.44 7.46 14.26
C ILE A 108 -2.96 7.48 14.04
N LEU A 109 -3.43 7.11 12.85
CA LEU A 109 -4.85 7.05 12.52
C LEU A 109 -5.60 6.08 13.44
N SER A 110 -5.02 4.91 13.73
CA SER A 110 -5.62 3.91 14.63
C SER A 110 -5.88 4.46 16.05
N PHE A 111 -5.10 5.44 16.52
CA PHE A 111 -5.30 6.09 17.83
C PHE A 111 -6.11 7.39 17.77
N THR A 112 -6.31 7.97 16.59
CA THR A 112 -6.90 9.32 16.44
C THR A 112 -8.21 9.35 15.65
N TRP A 113 -8.63 8.24 15.04
CA TRP A 113 -9.84 8.18 14.19
C TRP A 113 -11.13 8.64 14.90
N PHE A 114 -11.24 8.45 16.22
CA PHE A 114 -12.41 8.83 17.02
C PHE A 114 -12.39 10.30 17.48
N ARG A 115 -11.27 11.02 17.30
CA ARG A 115 -11.14 12.40 17.76
C ARG A 115 -11.87 13.33 16.80
N GLN A 116 -12.77 14.14 17.35
CA GLN A 116 -13.59 15.09 16.61
C GLN A 116 -13.24 16.52 17.03
N ILE A 117 -13.19 17.44 16.07
CA ILE A 117 -12.96 18.87 16.31
C ILE A 117 -14.21 19.63 15.87
N TYR A 118 -14.64 20.62 16.66
CA TYR A 118 -15.74 21.49 16.30
C TYR A 118 -15.27 22.61 15.37
N LEU A 119 -15.73 22.60 14.11
CA LEU A 119 -15.31 23.54 13.07
C LEU A 119 -16.49 23.88 12.13
N PHE A 120 -16.62 25.17 11.80
CA PHE A 120 -17.73 25.68 10.97
C PHE A 120 -19.12 25.28 11.48
N GLY A 121 -19.32 25.30 12.80
CA GLY A 121 -20.61 25.00 13.42
C GLY A 121 -21.01 23.52 13.45
N LYS A 122 -20.10 22.60 13.08
CA LYS A 122 -20.34 21.15 13.10
C LYS A 122 -19.12 20.40 13.64
N PHE A 123 -19.34 19.24 14.26
CA PHE A 123 -18.25 18.33 14.58
C PHE A 123 -17.70 17.71 13.30
N ARG A 124 -16.38 17.67 13.18
CA ARG A 124 -15.67 17.08 12.04
C ARG A 124 -14.47 16.24 12.48
N SER A 125 -14.27 15.13 11.80
CA SER A 125 -13.27 14.08 11.95
C SER A 125 -12.02 14.43 11.14
N ILE A 126 -11.44 15.58 11.45
CA ILE A 126 -10.35 16.19 10.67
C ILE A 126 -9.09 15.33 10.65
N TYR A 127 -8.78 14.66 11.76
CA TYR A 127 -7.65 13.74 11.83
C TYR A 127 -7.78 12.63 10.79
N LEU A 128 -8.97 12.06 10.63
CA LEU A 128 -9.24 11.01 9.65
C LEU A 128 -9.06 11.53 8.22
N LEU A 129 -9.54 12.74 7.93
CA LEU A 129 -9.43 13.33 6.59
C LEU A 129 -7.99 13.70 6.23
N ILE A 130 -7.24 14.32 7.15
CA ILE A 130 -5.85 14.71 6.93
C ILE A 130 -4.95 13.46 6.81
N LEU A 131 -5.07 12.51 7.74
CA LEU A 131 -4.28 11.28 7.69
C LEU A 131 -4.68 10.41 6.49
N GLY A 132 -5.97 10.37 6.15
CA GLY A 132 -6.46 9.72 4.93
C GLY A 132 -5.87 10.34 3.65
N PHE A 133 -5.74 11.67 3.60
CA PHE A 133 -5.04 12.37 2.52
C PHE A 133 -3.57 11.95 2.43
N PHE A 134 -2.83 11.95 3.55
CA PHE A 134 -1.43 11.52 3.54
C PHE A 134 -1.28 10.05 3.13
N LEU A 135 -2.22 9.20 3.53
CA LEU A 135 -2.22 7.79 3.14
C LEU A 135 -2.45 7.62 1.63
N ALA A 136 -3.41 8.36 1.07
CA ALA A 136 -3.63 8.37 -0.37
C ALA A 136 -2.40 8.93 -1.12
N LEU A 137 -1.77 9.98 -0.59
CA LEU A 137 -0.55 10.57 -1.16
C LEU A 137 0.58 9.55 -1.23
N VAL A 138 0.82 8.81 -0.13
CA VAL A 138 1.81 7.74 -0.07
C VAL A 138 1.48 6.62 -1.06
N ASN A 139 0.22 6.21 -1.17
CA ASN A 139 -0.18 5.11 -2.05
C ASN A 139 -0.09 5.44 -3.55
N CYS A 140 -0.51 6.64 -3.93
CA CYS A 140 -0.34 7.12 -5.30
C CYS A 140 1.15 7.26 -5.64
N THR A 141 1.95 7.77 -4.70
CA THR A 141 3.39 7.98 -4.90
C THR A 141 4.15 6.65 -4.95
N SER A 142 3.83 5.69 -4.08
CA SER A 142 4.47 4.37 -4.01
C SER A 142 4.35 3.63 -5.35
N SER A 143 3.15 3.57 -5.92
CA SER A 143 2.89 2.90 -7.20
C SER A 143 3.80 3.45 -8.32
N VAL A 144 4.04 4.75 -8.34
CA VAL A 144 4.85 5.41 -9.38
C VAL A 144 6.36 5.33 -9.08
N THR A 145 6.76 5.41 -7.81
CA THR A 145 8.17 5.33 -7.41
C THR A 145 8.71 3.90 -7.44
N TYR A 146 7.86 2.90 -7.20
CA TYR A 146 8.26 1.50 -7.07
C TYR A 146 8.51 0.85 -8.42
N LEU A 147 7.69 1.15 -9.42
CA LEU A 147 7.84 0.66 -10.80
C LEU A 147 9.28 0.76 -11.37
N PRO A 148 9.93 1.94 -11.38
CA PRO A 148 11.28 2.08 -11.92
C PRO A 148 12.32 1.29 -11.13
N PHE A 149 12.16 1.17 -9.81
CA PHE A 149 12.99 0.31 -8.98
C PHE A 149 12.85 -1.18 -9.36
N VAL A 150 11.60 -1.65 -9.54
CA VAL A 150 11.32 -3.04 -9.96
C VAL A 150 11.80 -3.29 -11.39
N ASN A 151 11.77 -2.27 -12.25
CA ASN A 151 12.22 -2.35 -13.65
C ASN A 151 13.75 -2.48 -13.81
N HIS A 152 14.53 -2.34 -12.73
CA HIS A 152 15.94 -2.73 -12.73
C HIS A 152 16.15 -4.25 -12.73
N PHE A 153 15.09 -5.03 -12.46
CA PHE A 153 15.10 -6.48 -12.45
C PHE A 153 14.36 -7.07 -13.68
N ASP A 154 14.52 -8.38 -13.91
CA ASP A 154 13.81 -9.08 -14.99
C ASP A 154 12.28 -8.86 -14.96
N HIS A 155 11.63 -8.91 -16.12
CA HIS A 155 10.18 -8.77 -16.27
C HIS A 155 9.33 -9.69 -15.36
N LYS A 156 9.88 -10.82 -14.92
CA LYS A 156 9.21 -11.73 -13.98
C LYS A 156 8.88 -11.05 -12.64
N TRP A 157 9.73 -10.12 -12.19
CA TRP A 157 9.55 -9.40 -10.92
C TRP A 157 8.46 -8.33 -11.00
N LEU A 158 8.31 -7.68 -12.16
CA LEU A 158 7.20 -6.76 -12.42
C LEU A 158 5.84 -7.47 -12.33
N ASN A 159 5.72 -8.67 -12.89
CA ASN A 159 4.48 -9.43 -12.81
C ASN A 159 4.09 -9.76 -11.35
N ILE A 160 5.08 -10.07 -10.52
CA ILE A 160 4.86 -10.39 -9.10
C ILE A 160 4.48 -9.13 -8.32
N TYR A 161 5.11 -8.00 -8.63
CA TYR A 161 4.73 -6.70 -8.07
C TYR A 161 3.25 -6.38 -8.36
N PHE A 162 2.81 -6.47 -9.62
CA PHE A 162 1.41 -6.22 -9.99
C PHE A 162 0.43 -7.24 -9.38
N ALA A 163 0.86 -8.50 -9.24
CA ALA A 163 0.10 -9.50 -8.49
C ALA A 163 -0.07 -9.08 -7.02
N GLY A 164 0.99 -8.56 -6.40
CA GLY A 164 0.96 -7.99 -5.05
C GLY A 164 0.01 -6.80 -4.93
N GLU A 165 0.08 -5.83 -5.86
CA GLU A 165 -0.86 -4.70 -5.89
C GLU A 165 -2.32 -5.18 -5.99
N SER A 166 -2.59 -6.21 -6.78
CA SER A 166 -3.94 -6.79 -6.89
C SER A 166 -4.40 -7.45 -5.58
N LEU A 167 -3.49 -8.13 -4.87
CA LEU A 167 -3.78 -8.73 -3.57
C LEU A 167 -4.04 -7.70 -2.46
N SER A 168 -3.53 -6.47 -2.62
CA SER A 168 -3.71 -5.39 -1.64
C SER A 168 -5.17 -5.00 -1.40
N SER A 169 -6.07 -5.24 -2.36
CA SER A 169 -7.51 -5.01 -2.23
C SER A 169 -8.25 -6.27 -1.80
N LEU A 170 -7.78 -7.44 -2.24
CA LEU A 170 -8.36 -8.74 -1.89
C LEU A 170 -8.24 -9.03 -0.39
N ILE A 171 -7.08 -8.75 0.21
CA ILE A 171 -6.83 -9.04 1.63
C ILE A 171 -7.82 -8.26 2.52
N PRO A 172 -7.97 -6.92 2.42
CA PRO A 172 -8.99 -6.18 3.16
C PRO A 172 -10.41 -6.66 2.88
N ALA A 173 -10.74 -6.98 1.63
CA ALA A 173 -12.08 -7.45 1.28
C ALA A 173 -12.44 -8.77 1.99
N ILE A 174 -11.51 -9.73 2.04
CA ILE A 174 -11.68 -10.98 2.78
C ILE A 174 -11.83 -10.70 4.28
N LEU A 175 -10.97 -9.84 4.85
CA LEU A 175 -11.04 -9.48 6.26
C LEU A 175 -12.37 -8.81 6.62
N GLY A 176 -12.85 -7.88 5.79
CA GLY A 176 -14.15 -7.24 5.95
C GLY A 176 -15.31 -8.23 5.87
N LEU A 177 -15.23 -9.21 4.97
CA LEU A 177 -16.24 -10.28 4.88
C LEU A 177 -16.27 -11.13 6.15
N ILE A 178 -15.10 -11.54 6.66
CA ILE A 178 -14.97 -12.29 7.92
C ILE A 178 -15.57 -11.47 9.07
N GLN A 179 -15.24 -10.18 9.15
CA GLN A 179 -15.74 -9.27 10.19
C GLN A 179 -17.26 -9.15 10.17
N VAL A 180 -17.87 -9.02 8.99
CA VAL A 180 -19.33 -8.94 8.82
C VAL A 180 -20.00 -10.26 9.21
N ILE A 181 -19.48 -11.41 8.75
CA ILE A 181 -20.00 -12.73 9.09
C ILE A 181 -19.93 -12.95 10.61
N PHE A 182 -18.80 -12.65 11.22
CA PHE A 182 -18.62 -12.77 12.67
C PHE A 182 -19.63 -11.90 13.43
N ARG A 183 -19.79 -10.63 13.02
CA ARG A 183 -20.75 -9.73 13.65
C ARG A 183 -22.19 -10.25 13.52
N PHE A 184 -22.56 -10.84 12.38
CA PHE A 184 -23.89 -11.41 12.17
C PHE A 184 -24.17 -12.64 13.05
N ILE A 185 -23.15 -13.47 13.32
CA ILE A 185 -23.29 -14.69 14.14
C ILE A 185 -23.44 -14.35 15.64
N TYR A 186 -22.65 -13.40 16.15
CA TYR A 186 -22.55 -13.15 17.61
C TYR A 186 -23.48 -12.06 18.16
N PHE A 187 -23.97 -11.15 17.32
CA PHE A 187 -24.85 -10.04 17.74
C PHE A 187 -26.30 -10.21 17.27
N LYS A 188 -26.75 -11.46 17.12
CA LYS A 188 -28.15 -11.78 16.83
C LYS A 188 -28.97 -11.90 18.12
#